data_AF-A0A1N6ZFA3-F1
#
_entry.id   AF-A0A1N6ZFA3-F1
#
_cell.length_a   1.000
_cell.length_b   1.000
_cell.length_c   1.000
_cell.angle_alpha   90.00
_cell.angle_beta   90.00
_cell.angle_gamma   90.00
#
_symmetry.space_group_name_H-M   'P 1'
#
loop_
_entity.id
_entity.type
_entity.pdbx_description
1 polymer ?
#
loop_
_entity_poly.entity_id
_entity_poly.type
_entity_poly.pdbx_seq_one_letter_code
_entity_poly.pdbx_strand_id
1 'polypeptide(L)'
;MSLVVPRFADSVIVRSADAEVIGRTPTTIRLLADSSATGGALSAQRVTLTDGADGAAPHHHAGSAELFYLLDGRAQLLSGDEVVTAERGDLVIVPPGLAHAFAAAPGHDADILIVITPGVERFEYFRHLERIAYGKQPLESLLEVQELYDNHLRTSAAWNAARSGRAV
;
A
#
# COMPACT_ATOMS: atom_id res chain seq x y z
N MET A 1 11.04 -19.45 14.49
CA MET A 1 11.23 -18.65 13.27
C MET A 1 11.00 -19.56 12.08
N SER A 2 9.93 -19.34 11.31
CA SER A 2 9.79 -19.94 9.99
C SER A 2 10.68 -19.15 9.04
N LEU A 3 11.64 -19.81 8.39
CA LEU A 3 12.47 -19.16 7.37
C LEU A 3 11.69 -19.18 6.06
N VAL A 4 11.23 -18.02 5.60
CA VAL A 4 10.80 -17.87 4.22
C VAL A 4 12.07 -17.93 3.38
N VAL A 5 12.21 -19.01 2.60
CA VAL A 5 13.27 -19.15 1.61
C VAL A 5 12.63 -18.89 0.25
N PRO A 6 12.86 -17.72 -0.35
CA PRO A 6 12.27 -17.39 -1.63
C PRO A 6 12.70 -18.38 -2.72
N ARG A 7 11.81 -18.63 -3.69
CA ARG A 7 12.07 -19.55 -4.80
C ARG A 7 11.92 -18.87 -6.16
N PHE A 8 13.02 -18.30 -6.64
CA PHE A 8 13.12 -17.74 -7.98
C PHE A 8 14.56 -17.94 -8.50
N ALA A 9 14.72 -18.21 -9.79
CA ALA A 9 16.01 -18.56 -10.39
C ALA A 9 16.69 -17.38 -11.10
N ASP A 10 15.89 -16.40 -11.56
CA ASP A 10 16.34 -15.28 -12.38
C ASP A 10 16.04 -13.94 -11.70
N SER A 11 16.77 -12.89 -12.08
CA SER A 11 16.49 -11.54 -11.59
C SER A 11 15.13 -11.03 -12.10
N VAL A 12 14.30 -10.51 -11.20
CA VAL A 12 13.08 -9.78 -11.59
C VAL A 12 13.48 -8.38 -12.06
N ILE A 13 13.35 -8.13 -13.36
CA ILE A 13 13.66 -6.83 -13.97
C ILE A 13 12.37 -6.23 -14.50
N VAL A 14 11.99 -5.05 -13.98
CA VAL A 14 10.77 -4.35 -14.37
C VAL A 14 11.15 -3.00 -14.93
N ARG A 15 10.76 -2.74 -16.17
CA ARG A 15 10.94 -1.42 -16.80
C ARG A 15 9.73 -0.57 -16.49
N SER A 16 9.95 0.66 -16.04
CA SER A 16 8.83 1.55 -15.66
C SER A 16 7.86 1.84 -16.81
N ALA A 17 8.32 1.76 -18.06
CA ALA A 17 7.48 1.98 -19.24
C ALA A 17 6.52 0.80 -19.52
N ASP A 18 6.87 -0.40 -19.04
CA ASP A 18 6.12 -1.63 -19.28
C ASP A 18 5.26 -2.01 -18.06
N ALA A 19 5.51 -1.38 -16.91
CA ALA A 19 4.77 -1.61 -15.68
C ALA A 19 3.33 -1.11 -15.80
N GLU A 20 2.37 -2.00 -15.54
CA GLU A 20 0.95 -1.67 -15.47
C GLU A 20 0.70 -0.60 -14.39
N VAL A 21 -0.22 0.31 -14.68
CA VAL A 21 -0.67 1.35 -13.76
C VAL A 21 -2.16 1.17 -13.53
N ILE A 22 -2.53 0.95 -12.27
CA ILE A 22 -3.91 0.85 -11.80
C ILE A 22 -4.39 2.22 -11.32
N GLY A 23 -5.65 2.54 -11.58
CA GLY A 23 -6.27 3.79 -11.16
C GLY A 23 -5.93 4.99 -12.04
N ARG A 24 -6.23 6.17 -11.55
CA ARG A 24 -6.04 7.46 -12.23
C ARG A 24 -5.95 8.56 -11.18
N THR A 25 -5.44 9.73 -11.56
CA THR A 25 -5.44 10.92 -10.70
C THR A 25 -6.79 11.07 -9.97
N PRO A 26 -6.79 11.21 -8.63
CA PRO A 26 -5.64 11.63 -7.83
C PRO A 26 -4.77 10.51 -7.23
N THR A 27 -5.08 9.24 -7.47
CA THR A 27 -4.34 8.08 -6.92
C THR A 27 -4.00 7.08 -8.02
N THR A 28 -2.72 6.87 -8.28
CA THR A 28 -2.23 5.84 -9.21
C THR A 28 -1.27 4.88 -8.55
N ILE A 29 -1.36 3.60 -8.91
CA ILE A 29 -0.49 2.54 -8.40
C ILE A 29 0.21 1.88 -9.57
N ARG A 30 1.53 2.00 -9.64
CA ARG A 30 2.36 1.28 -10.61
C ARG A 30 2.81 -0.04 -10.02
N LEU A 31 2.46 -1.13 -10.71
CA LEU A 31 2.75 -2.50 -10.30
C LEU A 31 4.20 -2.83 -10.67
N LEU A 32 5.07 -3.06 -9.66
CA LEU A 32 6.49 -3.33 -9.91
C LEU A 32 6.79 -4.83 -9.82
N ALA A 33 6.63 -5.44 -8.65
CA ALA A 33 6.85 -6.88 -8.47
C ALA A 33 5.77 -7.47 -7.59
N ASP A 34 5.26 -8.64 -7.97
CA ASP A 34 4.31 -9.39 -7.16
C ASP A 34 5.00 -10.55 -6.44
N SER A 35 4.39 -11.06 -5.37
CA SER A 35 4.95 -12.15 -4.56
C SER A 35 5.27 -13.40 -5.41
N SER A 36 4.40 -13.70 -6.37
CA SER A 36 4.57 -14.81 -7.31
C SER A 36 5.83 -14.68 -8.18
N ALA A 37 6.20 -13.46 -8.58
CA ALA A 37 7.39 -13.21 -9.40
C ALA A 37 8.69 -13.28 -8.58
N THR A 38 8.62 -13.00 -7.28
CA THR A 38 9.79 -13.00 -6.37
C THR A 38 9.87 -14.27 -5.52
N GLY A 39 9.05 -15.29 -5.84
CA GLY A 39 9.00 -16.54 -5.08
C GLY A 39 8.71 -16.35 -3.60
N GLY A 40 7.94 -15.32 -3.23
CA GLY A 40 7.59 -14.97 -1.85
C GLY A 40 8.59 -14.06 -1.13
N ALA A 41 9.65 -13.57 -1.78
CA ALA A 41 10.60 -12.67 -1.13
C ALA A 41 9.97 -11.33 -0.76
N LEU A 42 9.32 -10.70 -1.72
CA LEU A 42 8.73 -9.37 -1.57
C LEU A 42 7.67 -9.09 -2.62
N SER A 43 6.83 -8.12 -2.33
CA SER A 43 6.03 -7.42 -3.34
C SER A 43 6.40 -5.95 -3.32
N ALA A 44 6.35 -5.30 -4.48
CA ALA A 44 6.71 -3.90 -4.63
C ALA A 44 5.75 -3.16 -5.57
N GLN A 45 5.41 -1.94 -5.17
CA GLN A 45 4.58 -1.03 -5.96
C GLN A 45 5.04 0.41 -5.71
N ARG A 46 4.82 1.28 -6.69
CA ARG A 46 4.98 2.73 -6.53
C ARG A 46 3.62 3.38 -6.53
N VAL A 47 3.30 4.13 -5.49
CA VAL A 47 2.04 4.85 -5.34
C VAL A 47 2.30 6.33 -5.50
N THR A 48 1.52 6.98 -6.37
CA THR A 48 1.52 8.43 -6.53
C THR A 48 0.15 8.96 -6.13
N LEU A 49 0.17 9.91 -5.20
CA LEU A 49 -1.00 10.56 -4.59
C LEU A 49 -0.88 12.06 -4.84
N THR A 50 -1.97 12.69 -5.27
CA THR A 50 -1.99 14.13 -5.53
C THR A 50 -3.00 14.85 -4.63
N ASP A 51 -2.71 16.10 -4.30
CA ASP A 51 -3.60 17.01 -3.56
C ASP A 51 -4.25 16.39 -2.30
N GLY A 52 -3.43 15.78 -1.46
CA GLY A 52 -3.90 15.15 -0.22
C GLY A 52 -4.76 13.91 -0.42
N ALA A 53 -4.73 13.26 -1.59
CA ALA A 53 -5.48 12.03 -1.85
C ALA A 53 -5.14 10.90 -0.87
N ASP A 54 -6.13 10.06 -0.60
CA ASP A 54 -5.93 8.83 0.19
C ASP A 54 -5.25 7.75 -0.65
N GLY A 55 -4.36 7.00 0.01
CA GLY A 55 -3.72 5.81 -0.55
C GLY A 55 -4.43 4.54 -0.10
N ALA A 56 -4.32 4.22 1.19
CA ALA A 56 -5.00 3.08 1.80
C ALA A 56 -5.71 3.47 3.10
N ALA A 57 -6.91 2.94 3.28
CA ALA A 57 -7.63 2.99 4.55
C ALA A 57 -6.91 2.12 5.60
N PRO A 58 -7.19 2.30 6.91
CA PRO A 58 -6.57 1.49 7.95
C PRO A 58 -6.73 -0.01 7.71
N HIS A 59 -5.61 -0.73 7.73
CA HIS A 59 -5.53 -2.18 7.57
C HIS A 59 -4.29 -2.72 8.27
N HIS A 60 -4.13 -4.04 8.30
CA HIS A 60 -2.86 -4.66 8.67
C HIS A 60 -2.60 -5.88 7.79
N HIS A 61 -1.31 -6.23 7.73
CA HIS A 61 -0.81 -7.50 7.21
C HIS A 61 -0.51 -8.42 8.39
N ALA A 62 -1.01 -9.65 8.42
CA ALA A 62 -0.80 -10.59 9.50
C ALA A 62 0.59 -11.24 9.43
N GLY A 63 1.09 -11.52 8.22
CA GLY A 63 2.35 -12.23 8.01
C GLY A 63 3.55 -11.35 7.65
N SER A 64 3.29 -10.11 7.21
CA SER A 64 4.28 -9.32 6.47
C SER A 64 4.50 -7.93 7.05
N ALA A 65 5.74 -7.46 7.02
CA ALA A 65 6.06 -6.07 7.27
C ALA A 65 5.84 -5.27 5.99
N GLU A 66 5.39 -4.01 6.11
CA GLU A 66 5.26 -3.08 4.99
C GLU A 66 6.20 -1.89 5.18
N LEU A 67 7.00 -1.63 4.15
CA LEU A 67 7.96 -0.55 4.07
C LEU A 67 7.41 0.54 3.15
N PHE A 68 7.55 1.79 3.58
CA PHE A 68 7.25 3.00 2.82
C PHE A 68 8.51 3.84 2.72
N TYR A 69 8.94 4.13 1.49
CA TYR A 69 10.04 5.06 1.23
C TYR A 69 9.54 6.20 0.35
N LEU A 70 9.69 7.43 0.82
CA LEU A 70 9.20 8.61 0.13
C LEU A 70 10.22 9.10 -0.89
N LEU A 71 9.87 8.90 -2.16
CA LEU A 71 10.67 9.34 -3.30
C LEU A 71 10.56 10.85 -3.48
N ASP A 72 9.37 11.40 -3.24
CA ASP A 72 9.08 12.83 -3.27
C ASP A 72 7.82 13.18 -2.46
N GLY A 73 7.65 14.47 -2.16
CA GLY A 73 6.46 15.01 -1.51
C GLY A 73 6.37 14.71 -0.01
N ARG A 74 5.14 14.69 0.52
CA ARG A 74 4.85 14.54 1.96
C ARG A 74 3.62 13.67 2.18
N ALA A 75 3.75 12.63 2.99
CA ALA A 75 2.68 11.67 3.29
C ALA A 75 2.38 11.60 4.79
N GLN A 76 1.11 11.45 5.14
CA GLN A 76 0.71 11.02 6.48
C GLN A 76 0.59 9.49 6.50
N LEU A 77 1.15 8.86 7.52
CA LEU A 77 1.07 7.42 7.75
C LEU A 77 0.52 7.17 9.16
N LEU A 78 -0.43 6.25 9.27
CA LEU A 78 -0.84 5.67 10.54
C LEU A 78 0.14 4.55 10.90
N SER A 79 0.59 4.51 12.16
CA SER A 79 1.35 3.42 12.75
C SER A 79 0.77 3.10 14.13
N GLY A 80 -0.12 2.11 14.19
CA GLY A 80 -0.92 1.81 15.37
C GLY A 80 -1.92 2.92 15.67
N ASP A 81 -1.67 3.67 16.74
CA ASP A 81 -2.51 4.78 17.19
C ASP A 81 -1.88 6.17 16.90
N GLU A 82 -0.71 6.20 16.27
CA GLU A 82 0.00 7.43 15.95
C GLU A 82 -0.09 7.76 14.45
N VAL A 83 -0.26 9.04 14.14
CA VAL A 83 -0.15 9.54 12.75
C VAL A 83 1.15 10.31 12.62
N VAL A 84 2.07 9.77 11.85
CA VAL A 84 3.34 10.42 11.53
C VAL A 84 3.24 11.08 10.17
N THR A 85 4.01 12.15 9.97
CA THR A 85 4.18 12.73 8.65
C THR A 85 5.60 12.50 8.20
N ALA A 86 5.76 11.82 7.07
CA ALA A 86 7.05 11.54 6.48
C ALA A 86 7.23 12.39 5.22
N GLU A 87 8.48 12.76 4.92
CA GLU A 87 8.88 13.60 3.79
C GLU A 87 9.85 12.86 2.87
N ARG A 88 10.19 13.48 1.73
CA ARG A 88 11.17 12.95 0.78
C ARG A 88 12.45 12.47 1.48
N GLY A 89 12.79 11.20 1.24
CA GLY A 89 13.97 10.53 1.79
C GLY A 89 13.71 9.77 3.08
N ASP A 90 12.56 9.96 3.72
CA ASP A 90 12.19 9.25 4.93
C ASP A 90 11.75 7.81 4.64
N LEU A 91 11.95 6.96 5.64
CA LEU A 91 11.60 5.55 5.65
C LEU A 91 10.68 5.26 6.84
N VAL A 92 9.57 4.59 6.58
CA VAL A 92 8.69 4.02 7.61
C VAL A 92 8.57 2.53 7.37
N ILE A 93 8.73 1.71 8.42
CA ILE A 93 8.52 0.26 8.34
C ILE A 93 7.49 -0.12 9.40
N VAL A 94 6.40 -0.74 8.96
CA VAL A 94 5.32 -1.22 9.81
C VAL A 94 5.48 -2.72 10.02
N PRO A 95 5.55 -3.22 11.26
CA PRO A 95 5.65 -4.65 11.53
C PRO A 95 4.33 -5.38 11.26
N PRO A 96 4.37 -6.72 11.05
CA PRO A 96 3.16 -7.53 10.94
C PRO A 96 2.24 -7.35 12.16
N GLY A 97 0.93 -7.37 11.93
CA GLY A 97 -0.10 -7.20 12.95
C GLY A 97 -0.42 -5.75 13.31
N LEU A 98 0.48 -4.80 13.03
CA LEU A 98 0.25 -3.40 13.38
C LEU A 98 -0.63 -2.71 12.33
N ALA A 99 -1.70 -2.07 12.78
CA ALA A 99 -2.59 -1.33 11.90
C ALA A 99 -1.89 -0.09 11.33
N HIS A 100 -2.06 0.13 10.03
CA HIS A 100 -1.49 1.25 9.30
C HIS A 100 -2.39 1.69 8.15
N ALA A 101 -2.15 2.90 7.68
CA ALA A 101 -2.87 3.61 6.63
C ALA A 101 -1.92 4.66 6.06
N PHE A 102 -2.19 5.15 4.86
CA PHE A 102 -1.40 6.25 4.32
C PHE A 102 -2.20 7.09 3.33
N ALA A 103 -1.79 8.35 3.25
CA ALA A 103 -2.32 9.33 2.32
C ALA A 103 -1.31 10.43 2.08
N ALA A 104 -1.46 11.19 0.99
CA ALA A 104 -0.72 12.44 0.88
C ALA A 104 -1.14 13.39 2.02
N ALA A 105 -0.18 14.14 2.55
CA ALA A 105 -0.47 15.17 3.53
C ALA A 105 -1.43 16.22 2.92
N PRO A 106 -2.28 16.87 3.73
CA PRO A 106 -3.23 17.85 3.21
C PRO A 106 -2.55 18.91 2.33
N GLY A 107 -3.06 19.13 1.12
CA GLY A 107 -2.52 20.10 0.15
C GLY A 107 -1.15 19.75 -0.45
N HIS A 108 -0.68 18.51 -0.30
CA HIS A 108 0.59 18.04 -0.85
C HIS A 108 0.37 16.84 -1.77
N ASP A 109 1.33 16.64 -2.67
CA ASP A 109 1.50 15.38 -3.40
C ASP A 109 2.44 14.45 -2.60
N ALA A 110 2.36 13.15 -2.89
CA ALA A 110 3.28 12.15 -2.37
C ALA A 110 3.61 11.09 -3.41
N ASP A 111 4.89 10.73 -3.51
CA ASP A 111 5.37 9.65 -4.37
C ASP A 111 6.14 8.65 -3.53
N ILE A 112 5.62 7.43 -3.46
CA ILE A 112 5.98 6.46 -2.43
C ILE A 112 6.36 5.14 -3.09
N LEU A 113 7.55 4.63 -2.79
CA LEU A 113 7.88 3.23 -3.01
C LEU A 113 7.40 2.42 -1.81
N ILE A 114 6.58 1.41 -2.06
CA ILE A 114 6.07 0.50 -1.04
C ILE A 114 6.59 -0.91 -1.32
N VAL A 115 7.10 -1.57 -0.27
CA VAL A 115 7.61 -2.95 -0.33
C VAL A 115 7.05 -3.76 0.83
N ILE A 116 6.50 -4.94 0.55
CA ILE A 116 5.97 -5.85 1.57
C ILE A 116 6.86 -7.09 1.65
N THR A 117 7.28 -7.49 2.86
CA THR A 117 8.14 -8.67 3.10
C THR A 117 7.70 -9.46 4.35
N PRO A 118 7.53 -10.80 4.27
CA PRO A 118 7.52 -11.63 3.06
C PRO A 118 6.51 -11.16 2.01
N GLY A 119 6.68 -11.58 0.76
CA GLY A 119 5.84 -11.10 -0.35
C GLY A 119 4.37 -11.52 -0.21
N VAL A 120 3.46 -10.58 -0.46
CA VAL A 120 2.00 -10.78 -0.48
C VAL A 120 1.47 -10.52 -1.89
N GLU A 121 0.49 -11.26 -2.39
CA GLU A 121 -0.08 -10.96 -3.71
C GLU A 121 -0.77 -9.58 -3.73
N ARG A 122 -0.32 -8.68 -4.61
CA ARG A 122 -0.78 -7.29 -4.69
C ARG A 122 -1.46 -6.97 -6.01
N PHE A 123 -1.07 -7.59 -7.12
CA PHE A 123 -1.51 -7.13 -8.43
C PHE A 123 -3.02 -7.35 -8.61
N GLU A 124 -3.51 -8.55 -8.34
CA GLU A 124 -4.96 -8.82 -8.38
C GLU A 124 -5.73 -8.10 -7.28
N TYR A 125 -5.14 -7.89 -6.09
CA TYR A 125 -5.74 -7.07 -5.05
C TYR A 125 -6.02 -5.64 -5.53
N PHE A 126 -5.05 -4.99 -6.18
CA PHE A 126 -5.24 -3.64 -6.73
C PHE A 126 -6.25 -3.62 -7.88
N ARG A 127 -6.24 -4.63 -8.77
CA ARG A 127 -7.28 -4.76 -9.82
C ARG A 127 -8.67 -4.98 -9.21
N HIS A 128 -8.77 -5.67 -8.08
CA HIS A 128 -10.02 -5.83 -7.33
C HIS A 128 -10.50 -4.50 -6.77
N LEU A 129 -9.62 -3.73 -6.13
CA LEU A 129 -9.94 -2.37 -5.67
C LEU A 129 -10.41 -1.47 -6.82
N GLU A 130 -9.79 -1.57 -8.00
CA GLU A 130 -10.23 -0.82 -9.18
C GLU A 130 -11.64 -1.24 -9.65
N ARG A 131 -11.94 -2.54 -9.65
CA ARG A 131 -13.30 -3.03 -9.94
C ARG A 131 -14.32 -2.47 -8.96
N ILE A 132 -13.98 -2.37 -7.67
CA ILE A 132 -14.83 -1.74 -6.64
C ILE A 132 -15.02 -0.24 -6.94
N ALA A 133 -13.93 0.47 -7.23
CA ALA A 133 -13.97 1.91 -7.54
C ALA A 133 -14.84 2.23 -8.77
N TYR A 134 -14.92 1.31 -9.74
CA TYR A 134 -15.81 1.43 -10.91
C TYR A 134 -17.21 0.85 -10.70
N GLY A 135 -17.58 0.45 -9.47
CA GLY A 135 -18.90 -0.10 -9.15
C GLY A 135 -19.17 -1.48 -9.75
N LYS A 136 -18.12 -2.19 -10.19
CA LYS A 136 -18.24 -3.54 -10.77
C LYS A 136 -18.27 -4.63 -9.71
N GLN A 137 -17.85 -4.33 -8.48
CA GLN A 137 -17.90 -5.21 -7.31
C GLN A 137 -18.24 -4.41 -6.04
N PRO A 138 -18.92 -5.00 -5.06
CA PRO A 138 -19.20 -4.35 -3.77
C PRO A 138 -17.94 -4.28 -2.88
N LEU A 139 -17.86 -3.32 -1.96
CA LEU A 139 -16.71 -3.16 -1.06
C LEU A 139 -16.52 -4.40 -0.16
N GLU A 140 -17.63 -5.02 0.23
CA GLU A 140 -17.71 -6.21 1.07
C GLU A 140 -16.99 -7.41 0.43
N SER A 141 -16.81 -7.42 -0.89
CA SER A 141 -16.04 -8.47 -1.58
C SER A 141 -14.57 -8.52 -1.15
N LEU A 142 -14.04 -7.44 -0.54
CA LEU A 142 -12.71 -7.48 0.08
C LEU A 142 -12.66 -8.40 1.31
N LEU A 143 -13.77 -8.58 2.02
CA LEU A 143 -13.85 -9.47 3.19
C LEU A 143 -13.58 -10.93 2.82
N GLU A 144 -13.98 -11.33 1.62
CA GLU A 144 -13.83 -12.71 1.11
C GLU A 144 -12.38 -13.04 0.73
N VAL A 145 -11.53 -12.02 0.53
CA VAL A 145 -10.16 -12.16 0.02
C VAL A 145 -9.09 -11.62 0.98
N GLN A 146 -9.45 -11.25 2.21
CA GLN A 146 -8.48 -10.69 3.16
C GLN A 146 -7.34 -11.66 3.49
N GLU A 147 -7.67 -12.94 3.71
CA GLU A 147 -6.68 -13.98 3.99
C GLU A 147 -5.78 -14.25 2.77
N LEU A 148 -6.36 -14.20 1.56
CA LEU A 148 -5.61 -14.45 0.32
C LEU A 148 -4.56 -13.35 0.08
N TYR A 149 -4.95 -12.10 0.30
CA TYR A 149 -4.09 -10.94 0.05
C TYR A 149 -3.45 -10.38 1.33
N ASP A 150 -3.46 -11.13 2.43
CA ASP A 150 -2.95 -10.74 3.76
C ASP A 150 -3.34 -9.30 4.13
N ASN A 151 -4.55 -8.85 3.81
CA ASN A 151 -4.91 -7.43 3.88
C ASN A 151 -6.24 -7.27 4.62
N HIS A 152 -6.15 -7.02 5.92
CA HIS A 152 -7.31 -7.03 6.80
C HIS A 152 -7.68 -5.61 7.23
N LEU A 153 -8.85 -5.15 6.79
CA LEU A 153 -9.35 -3.81 7.09
C LEU A 153 -9.52 -3.59 8.61
N ARG A 154 -9.30 -2.34 9.03
CA ARG A 154 -9.40 -1.87 10.42
C ARG A 154 -10.08 -0.51 10.45
N THR A 155 -10.48 -0.10 11.64
CA THR A 155 -10.85 1.28 11.95
C THR A 155 -9.78 1.90 12.82
N SER A 156 -9.59 3.22 12.73
CA SER A 156 -8.67 3.96 13.59
C SER A 156 -9.24 5.34 13.89
N ALA A 157 -9.45 5.64 15.17
CA ALA A 157 -9.92 6.95 15.61
C ALA A 157 -8.86 8.03 15.34
N ALA A 158 -7.57 7.72 15.56
CA ALA A 158 -6.46 8.62 15.29
C ALA A 158 -6.38 8.99 13.81
N TRP A 159 -6.50 8.00 12.91
CA TRP A 159 -6.52 8.25 11.48
C TRP A 159 -7.73 9.08 11.07
N ASN A 160 -8.93 8.70 11.52
CA ASN A 160 -10.14 9.43 11.20
C ASN A 160 -10.04 10.90 11.65
N ALA A 161 -9.58 11.16 12.88
CA ALA A 161 -9.37 12.52 13.37
C ALA A 161 -8.36 13.31 12.52
N ALA A 162 -7.23 12.69 12.15
CA ALA A 162 -6.22 13.33 11.30
C ALA A 162 -6.73 13.65 9.89
N ARG A 163 -7.60 12.80 9.33
CA ARG A 163 -8.17 13.00 7.97
C ARG A 163 -9.42 13.88 7.97
N SER A 164 -10.19 13.97 9.05
CA SER A 164 -11.38 14.83 9.14
C SER A 164 -11.05 16.34 9.21
N GLY A 165 -9.79 16.73 9.45
CA GLY A 165 -9.34 18.13 9.38
C GLY A 165 -9.35 18.74 7.97
N ARG A 166 -9.72 17.97 6.93
CA ARG A 166 -9.96 18.44 5.56
C ARG A 166 -11.27 19.24 5.50
N ALA A 167 -11.27 20.47 6.00
CA ALA A 167 -12.34 21.39 5.64
C ALA A 167 -12.26 21.66 4.12
N VAL A 168 -13.40 21.49 3.45
CA VAL A 168 -13.68 21.85 2.06
C VAL A 168 -13.38 23.33 1.81
#